data_AF-A0A239HP94-F1
#
_entry.id   AF-A0A239HP94-F1
#
_cell.length_a   1.000
_cell.length_b   1.000
_cell.length_c   1.000
_cell.angle_alpha   90.00
_cell.angle_beta   90.00
_cell.angle_gamma   90.00
#
_symmetry.space_group_name_H-M   'P 1'
#
loop_
_entity.id
_entity.type
_entity.pdbx_description
1 polymer ?
#
loop_
_entity_poly.entity_id
_entity_poly.type
_entity_poly.pdbx_seq_one_letter_code
_entity_poly.pdbx_strand_id
1 'polypeptide(L)'
;MKKFKVIAVFSILVLIITGFSYALQHDVSVFEMDDNIIFTDTNSYEENNIDPNTIKITGPTIKIEEPIDKLTNELSVKSIIVSDNSLTEDITVTDSVYKSTSMSTSSTLPDLNITNLREKPGVTYPFKVGETAYFEYTIANHGGTSTPWNTKVGIYYNTIHVGTITVGTIQAGYTYTGGISLDGIPEGTHEIKVKADPFNEISESNENNNEDKGNFTWQGVPDLNVSSFKTVSNARDFEIEKGVDFIFTISNEGTGRANGSIPIHLHLFGTEIYTSSIPSLDVGYTATGRFTLTFAEGGYYSLAIHANKNNSIVPKETNLTNNLKTTAVSIIDSSFYKSCGWPTSVIPIRPYSYNSTWQTPMDTAISNWNNDEAKITFNKVSLSDNTVAAGQYDYDAYGKCFSTYKGDELTKFEIQLNSRTISEDATNLSNFIQSVFVHELGHTIWLADNPNTTSSSIMKYSRNRNTMTKPQTYDIIHVKAKY
;
A
#
# COMPACT_ATOMS: atom_id res chain seq x y z
N MET A 1 3.88 -10.68 32.14
CA MET A 1 2.73 -10.53 31.23
C MET A 1 1.75 -9.55 31.85
N LYS A 2 1.59 -8.35 31.28
CA LYS A 2 0.62 -7.35 31.75
C LYS A 2 -0.78 -7.91 31.52
N LYS A 3 -1.62 -7.94 32.55
CA LYS A 3 -3.00 -8.46 32.45
C LYS A 3 -3.87 -7.37 31.82
N PHE A 4 -4.15 -7.50 30.53
CA PHE A 4 -5.08 -6.62 29.83
C PHE A 4 -6.44 -7.31 29.73
N LYS A 5 -7.52 -6.56 29.94
CA LYS A 5 -8.88 -6.99 29.58
C LYS A 5 -9.27 -6.26 28.31
N VAL A 6 -9.00 -6.89 27.16
CA VAL A 6 -9.35 -6.33 25.85
C VAL A 6 -10.83 -6.65 25.59
N ILE A 7 -11.68 -5.64 25.68
CA ILE A 7 -13.04 -5.70 25.12
C ILE A 7 -13.02 -4.83 23.87
N ALA A 8 -12.63 -5.41 22.75
CA ALA A 8 -12.63 -4.72 21.47
C ALA A 8 -14.00 -4.88 20.82
N VAL A 9 -14.79 -3.81 20.81
CA VAL A 9 -16.02 -3.72 20.01
C VAL A 9 -15.65 -3.02 18.71
N PHE A 10 -15.57 -3.77 17.61
CA PHE A 10 -15.34 -3.21 16.28
C PHE A 10 -16.68 -2.78 15.68
N SER A 11 -16.76 -1.54 15.21
CA SER A 11 -17.87 -1.05 14.40
C SER A 11 -17.28 -0.38 13.17
N ILE A 12 -17.59 -0.93 12.00
CA ILE A 12 -17.09 -0.46 10.71
C ILE A 12 -18.17 0.40 10.08
N LEU A 13 -17.84 1.65 9.74
CA LEU A 13 -18.68 2.53 8.94
C LEU A 13 -17.95 2.79 7.61
N VAL A 14 -18.51 2.26 6.52
CA VAL A 14 -18.07 2.58 5.15
C VAL A 14 -18.82 3.83 4.72
N LEU A 15 -18.12 4.95 4.57
CA LEU A 15 -18.70 6.18 4.04
C LEU A 15 -18.37 6.26 2.54
N ILE A 16 -19.38 6.09 1.69
CA ILE A 16 -19.28 6.25 0.23
C ILE A 16 -19.56 7.73 -0.08
N ILE A 17 -18.55 8.50 -0.45
CA ILE A 17 -18.73 9.86 -0.95
C ILE A 17 -18.72 9.77 -2.48
N THR A 18 -19.88 9.88 -3.11
CA THR A 18 -20.00 9.93 -4.57
C THR A 18 -19.81 11.37 -5.06
N GLY A 19 -18.89 11.55 -6.01
CA GLY A 19 -18.67 12.82 -6.69
C GLY A 19 -18.37 12.57 -8.16
N PHE A 20 -19.26 13.10 -9.01
CA PHE A 20 -19.25 13.19 -10.47
C PHE A 20 -20.04 12.17 -11.30
N SER A 21 -20.88 12.77 -12.14
CA SER A 21 -21.83 12.26 -13.10
C SER A 21 -21.19 12.16 -14.49
N TYR A 22 -21.57 11.14 -15.28
CA TYR A 22 -21.80 11.31 -16.71
C TYR A 22 -23.00 10.45 -17.12
N ALA A 23 -23.90 11.08 -17.86
CA ALA A 23 -25.06 10.50 -18.51
C ALA A 23 -24.63 9.81 -19.80
N LEU A 24 -25.32 8.74 -20.21
CA LEU A 24 -25.65 8.50 -21.61
C LEU A 24 -27.00 7.79 -21.70
N GLN A 25 -27.79 8.32 -22.63
CA GLN A 25 -29.19 8.06 -22.93
C GLN A 25 -29.31 6.89 -23.92
N HIS A 26 -30.50 6.29 -23.92
CA HIS A 26 -31.02 5.21 -24.77
C HIS A 26 -30.61 5.25 -26.26
N ASP A 27 -30.50 4.04 -26.85
CA ASP A 27 -31.29 3.67 -28.04
C ASP A 27 -31.50 2.14 -28.14
N VAL A 28 -32.68 1.75 -28.62
CA VAL A 28 -33.15 0.37 -28.91
C VAL A 28 -33.44 0.31 -30.40
N SER A 29 -33.03 -0.75 -31.12
CA SER A 29 -33.70 -1.33 -32.31
C SER A 29 -32.98 -2.63 -32.72
N VAL A 30 -33.61 -3.81 -32.57
CA VAL A 30 -34.23 -4.67 -33.61
C VAL A 30 -33.23 -5.36 -34.55
N PHE A 31 -33.19 -6.71 -34.50
CA PHE A 31 -32.57 -7.58 -35.50
C PHE A 31 -33.58 -7.85 -36.63
N GLU A 32 -33.25 -7.48 -37.87
CA GLU A 32 -33.85 -8.04 -39.09
C GLU A 32 -32.90 -9.12 -39.66
N MET A 33 -33.46 -10.28 -40.00
CA MET A 33 -32.80 -11.32 -40.81
C MET A 33 -33.13 -11.05 -42.28
N ASP A 34 -32.13 -11.01 -43.15
CA ASP A 34 -32.34 -10.99 -44.60
C ASP A 34 -32.67 -12.39 -45.11
N ASP A 35 -33.90 -12.53 -45.60
CA ASP A 35 -34.43 -13.64 -46.40
C ASP A 35 -33.81 -13.62 -47.80
N ASN A 36 -33.03 -14.64 -48.19
CA ASN A 36 -32.83 -15.00 -49.60
C ASN A 36 -32.14 -16.36 -49.84
N ILE A 37 -32.59 -17.43 -49.19
CA ILE A 37 -32.39 -18.79 -49.72
C ILE A 37 -33.69 -19.57 -49.62
N ILE A 38 -34.33 -19.80 -50.76
CA ILE A 38 -35.50 -20.67 -50.87
C ILE A 38 -35.02 -22.05 -51.33
N PHE A 39 -35.19 -23.06 -50.49
CA PHE A 39 -35.07 -24.46 -50.88
C PHE A 39 -36.45 -24.99 -51.24
N THR A 40 -36.69 -25.30 -52.52
CA THR A 40 -37.88 -26.07 -52.93
C THR A 40 -37.48 -27.53 -53.15
N ASP A 41 -37.97 -28.40 -52.27
CA ASP A 41 -38.03 -29.85 -52.48
C ASP A 41 -39.18 -30.15 -53.45
N THR A 42 -38.90 -30.85 -54.56
CA THR A 42 -39.91 -31.18 -55.56
C THR A 42 -40.39 -32.63 -55.53
N ASN A 43 -40.06 -33.46 -54.53
CA ASN A 43 -40.73 -34.76 -54.39
C ASN A 43 -40.78 -35.25 -52.93
N SER A 44 -41.88 -34.92 -52.28
CA SER A 44 -42.37 -35.54 -51.05
C SER A 44 -42.47 -37.07 -51.17
N TYR A 45 -41.97 -37.81 -50.18
CA TYR A 45 -42.72 -38.69 -49.27
C TYR A 45 -41.72 -39.58 -48.50
N GLU A 46 -41.72 -39.44 -47.16
CA GLU A 46 -40.97 -40.21 -46.13
C GLU A 46 -39.55 -39.75 -45.73
N GLU A 47 -39.23 -40.04 -44.46
CA GLU A 47 -38.31 -39.35 -43.55
C GLU A 47 -36.80 -39.50 -43.82
N ASN A 48 -36.05 -38.43 -43.50
CA ASN A 48 -34.63 -38.43 -43.10
C ASN A 48 -33.60 -39.08 -44.07
N ASN A 49 -33.37 -38.48 -45.25
CA ASN A 49 -32.06 -38.57 -45.93
C ASN A 49 -31.93 -37.55 -47.09
N ILE A 50 -31.04 -36.55 -46.97
CA ILE A 50 -30.66 -35.70 -48.11
C ILE A 50 -29.39 -36.31 -48.74
N ASP A 51 -29.50 -36.84 -49.96
CA ASP A 51 -28.36 -37.34 -50.74
C ASP A 51 -27.64 -36.16 -51.44
N PRO A 52 -26.40 -35.82 -51.05
CA PRO A 52 -25.65 -34.70 -51.63
C PRO A 52 -25.30 -34.90 -53.13
N ASN A 53 -25.50 -36.10 -53.68
CA ASN A 53 -25.16 -36.40 -55.08
C ASN A 53 -26.25 -36.03 -56.10
N THR A 54 -27.39 -35.49 -55.67
CA THR A 54 -28.53 -35.16 -56.55
C THR A 54 -28.72 -33.67 -56.82
N ILE A 55 -27.82 -32.80 -56.36
CA ILE A 55 -27.86 -31.36 -56.66
C ILE A 55 -27.32 -31.11 -58.07
N LYS A 56 -28.21 -30.82 -59.02
CA LYS A 56 -27.86 -30.25 -60.33
C LYS A 56 -28.07 -28.74 -60.29
N ILE A 57 -27.00 -27.98 -60.53
CA ILE A 57 -27.09 -26.55 -60.82
C ILE A 57 -26.98 -26.39 -62.35
N THR A 58 -27.98 -25.76 -62.97
CA THR A 58 -27.97 -25.40 -64.40
C THR A 58 -28.33 -23.92 -64.52
N GLY A 59 -27.42 -23.10 -65.07
CA GLY A 59 -27.64 -21.67 -65.34
C GLY A 59 -26.33 -20.91 -65.58
N PRO A 60 -26.31 -19.85 -66.40
CA PRO A 60 -25.13 -19.41 -67.16
C PRO A 60 -24.22 -18.43 -66.41
N THR A 61 -22.91 -18.62 -66.59
CA THR A 61 -21.83 -17.63 -66.46
C THR A 61 -21.88 -16.66 -65.27
N ILE A 62 -21.19 -17.02 -64.18
CA ILE A 62 -20.76 -16.06 -63.15
C ILE A 62 -19.45 -15.43 -63.61
N LYS A 63 -19.44 -14.12 -63.85
CA LYS A 63 -18.22 -13.31 -63.87
C LYS A 63 -17.68 -13.23 -62.46
N ILE A 64 -16.43 -13.63 -62.26
CA ILE A 64 -15.69 -13.36 -61.03
C ILE A 64 -14.87 -12.09 -61.30
N GLU A 65 -15.35 -10.96 -60.81
CA GLU A 65 -14.52 -9.80 -60.51
C GLU A 65 -14.25 -9.88 -59.01
N GLU A 66 -13.07 -10.38 -58.60
CA GLU A 66 -12.31 -10.13 -57.34
C GLU A 66 -11.20 -11.20 -57.15
N PRO A 67 -10.06 -10.89 -56.48
CA PRO A 67 -8.83 -11.67 -56.57
C PRO A 67 -8.84 -12.98 -55.76
N ILE A 68 -8.17 -13.99 -56.30
CA ILE A 68 -7.98 -15.33 -55.74
C ILE A 68 -6.96 -15.25 -54.58
N ASP A 69 -7.39 -14.88 -53.36
CA ASP A 69 -6.54 -15.03 -52.15
C ASP A 69 -7.31 -15.28 -50.84
N LYS A 70 -8.59 -15.69 -50.92
CA LYS A 70 -9.39 -16.11 -49.73
C LYS A 70 -9.97 -17.53 -49.83
N LEU A 71 -9.17 -18.48 -50.32
CA LEU A 71 -9.45 -19.92 -50.22
C LEU A 71 -8.42 -20.60 -49.32
N THR A 72 -8.54 -20.39 -48.01
CA THR A 72 -7.90 -21.27 -47.01
C THR A 72 -8.84 -22.43 -46.72
N ASN A 73 -8.75 -23.48 -47.54
CA ASN A 73 -9.04 -24.86 -47.15
C ASN A 73 -8.45 -25.77 -48.23
N GLU A 74 -7.76 -26.82 -47.81
CA GLU A 74 -7.16 -27.85 -48.66
C GLU A 74 -8.10 -28.30 -49.79
N LEU A 75 -7.84 -27.86 -51.02
CA LEU A 75 -8.37 -28.53 -52.20
C LEU A 75 -7.49 -29.75 -52.46
N SER A 76 -7.87 -30.88 -51.88
CA SER A 76 -7.45 -32.19 -52.37
C SER A 76 -8.13 -32.41 -53.72
N VAL A 77 -7.41 -32.11 -54.80
CA VAL A 77 -7.87 -32.35 -56.18
C VAL A 77 -7.90 -33.87 -56.42
N LYS A 78 -9.01 -34.51 -56.04
CA LYS A 78 -9.36 -35.86 -56.48
C LYS A 78 -10.00 -35.75 -57.85
N SER A 79 -9.18 -36.05 -58.86
CA SER A 79 -9.49 -36.13 -60.30
C SER A 79 -9.51 -34.81 -61.07
N ILE A 80 -8.73 -34.80 -62.15
CA ILE A 80 -8.86 -33.87 -63.28
C ILE A 80 -9.66 -34.65 -64.33
N ILE A 81 -10.87 -34.20 -64.66
CA ILE A 81 -11.57 -34.66 -65.85
C ILE A 81 -11.12 -33.73 -66.98
N VAL A 82 -10.23 -34.21 -67.83
CA VAL A 82 -9.88 -33.54 -69.09
C VAL A 82 -11.01 -33.85 -70.07
N SER A 83 -11.87 -32.88 -70.33
CA SER A 83 -12.71 -32.90 -71.53
C SER A 83 -11.98 -32.13 -72.62
N ASP A 84 -11.08 -32.81 -73.33
CA ASP A 84 -10.95 -32.49 -74.74
C ASP A 84 -10.57 -33.70 -75.58
N ASN A 85 -11.21 -33.73 -76.74
CA ASN A 85 -11.47 -34.89 -77.56
C ASN A 85 -10.37 -35.03 -78.62
N SER A 86 -9.18 -35.49 -78.23
CA SER A 86 -8.26 -36.18 -79.14
C SER A 86 -7.02 -36.67 -78.40
N LEU A 87 -6.85 -37.99 -78.30
CA LEU A 87 -5.63 -38.74 -78.63
C LEU A 87 -5.77 -40.15 -78.04
N THR A 88 -5.85 -41.11 -78.95
CA THR A 88 -5.78 -42.55 -78.71
C THR A 88 -4.34 -42.94 -78.33
N GLU A 89 -4.12 -43.41 -77.11
CA GLU A 89 -3.19 -44.51 -76.76
C GLU A 89 -3.15 -44.67 -75.23
N ASP A 90 -3.20 -45.92 -74.78
CA ASP A 90 -3.14 -46.33 -73.38
C ASP A 90 -1.81 -45.91 -72.74
N ILE A 91 -1.85 -45.02 -71.74
CA ILE A 91 -0.70 -44.72 -70.89
C ILE A 91 -0.93 -45.30 -69.50
N THR A 92 -0.27 -46.44 -69.24
CA THR A 92 -0.07 -46.99 -67.90
C THR A 92 1.00 -46.17 -67.18
N VAL A 93 0.60 -45.43 -66.13
CA VAL A 93 1.55 -44.71 -65.27
C VAL A 93 2.07 -45.67 -64.20
N THR A 94 3.32 -46.12 -64.35
CA THR A 94 4.10 -46.72 -63.26
C THR A 94 5.03 -45.70 -62.62
N ASP A 95 5.08 -45.79 -61.30
CA ASP A 95 5.72 -44.95 -60.30
C ASP A 95 7.15 -44.51 -60.68
N SER A 96 7.36 -43.21 -60.90
CA SER A 96 8.70 -42.61 -60.92
C SER A 96 8.68 -41.17 -60.42
N VAL A 97 9.17 -41.03 -59.18
CA VAL A 97 9.76 -39.88 -58.49
C VAL A 97 9.87 -38.60 -59.33
N TYR A 98 8.91 -37.68 -59.17
CA TYR A 98 9.17 -36.26 -59.43
C TYR A 98 9.64 -35.61 -58.14
N LYS A 99 10.95 -35.41 -58.07
CA LYS A 99 11.58 -34.45 -57.16
C LYS A 99 11.11 -33.07 -57.59
N SER A 100 10.16 -32.50 -56.87
CA SER A 100 9.74 -31.10 -57.04
C SER A 100 10.95 -30.21 -56.78
N THR A 101 11.59 -29.77 -57.86
CA THR A 101 12.51 -28.65 -57.79
C THR A 101 11.61 -27.42 -57.85
N SER A 102 11.33 -26.84 -56.68
CA SER A 102 10.71 -25.52 -56.59
C SER A 102 11.64 -24.52 -57.30
N MET A 103 11.33 -24.19 -58.55
CA MET A 103 11.87 -23.00 -59.18
C MET A 103 11.24 -21.82 -58.46
N SER A 104 11.98 -21.24 -57.52
CA SER A 104 11.66 -19.94 -56.95
C SER A 104 11.60 -18.93 -58.09
N THR A 105 10.41 -18.60 -58.56
CA THR A 105 10.19 -17.35 -59.29
C THR A 105 10.51 -16.23 -58.30
N SER A 106 11.73 -15.67 -58.39
CA SER A 106 12.10 -14.49 -57.60
C SER A 106 11.03 -13.42 -57.83
N SER A 107 10.21 -13.14 -56.83
CA SER A 107 9.35 -11.96 -56.82
C SER A 107 10.20 -10.73 -57.14
N THR A 108 9.78 -9.89 -58.08
CA THR A 108 10.50 -8.64 -58.38
C THR A 108 10.19 -7.53 -57.38
N LEU A 109 9.26 -7.77 -56.45
CA LEU A 109 8.84 -6.84 -55.41
C LEU A 109 9.33 -7.31 -54.02
N PRO A 110 9.46 -6.39 -53.05
CA PRO A 110 9.57 -6.73 -51.63
C PRO A 110 8.32 -7.47 -51.11
N ASP A 111 8.45 -8.16 -49.97
CA ASP A 111 7.35 -8.81 -49.23
C ASP A 111 7.63 -8.70 -47.72
N LEU A 112 7.10 -7.66 -47.08
CA LEU A 112 7.34 -7.31 -45.68
C LEU A 112 6.39 -8.06 -44.75
N ASN A 113 6.87 -9.14 -44.20
CA ASN A 113 6.15 -9.83 -43.14
C ASN A 113 6.55 -9.30 -41.76
N ILE A 114 5.57 -8.90 -40.93
CA ILE A 114 5.82 -8.58 -39.52
C ILE A 114 5.32 -9.73 -38.63
N THR A 115 6.12 -10.09 -37.63
CA THR A 115 5.83 -11.21 -36.71
C THR A 115 6.43 -10.96 -35.33
N ASN A 116 6.06 -11.82 -34.38
CA ASN A 116 6.71 -11.95 -33.09
C ASN A 116 6.60 -10.69 -32.21
N LEU A 117 5.50 -9.95 -32.34
CA LEU A 117 5.16 -8.87 -31.41
C LEU A 117 4.93 -9.45 -30.01
N ARG A 118 5.81 -9.10 -29.08
CA ARG A 118 5.75 -9.56 -27.69
C ARG A 118 6.39 -8.56 -26.75
N GLU A 119 6.22 -8.78 -25.46
CA GLU A 119 6.95 -8.04 -24.43
C GLU A 119 8.45 -8.22 -24.62
N LYS A 120 9.20 -7.12 -24.51
CA LYS A 120 10.66 -7.17 -24.66
C LYS A 120 11.26 -8.10 -23.58
N PRO A 121 12.16 -9.04 -23.93
CA PRO A 121 12.80 -9.93 -22.97
C PRO A 121 13.43 -9.16 -21.81
N GLY A 122 13.12 -9.60 -20.59
CA GLY A 122 13.63 -9.01 -19.36
C GLY A 122 12.74 -7.92 -18.74
N VAL A 123 11.61 -7.56 -19.36
CA VAL A 123 10.60 -6.71 -18.69
C VAL A 123 9.70 -7.52 -17.76
N THR A 124 9.13 -6.87 -16.75
CA THR A 124 8.14 -7.49 -15.85
C THR A 124 6.76 -7.46 -16.51
N TYR A 125 6.05 -8.60 -16.46
CA TYR A 125 4.68 -8.74 -16.97
C TYR A 125 3.77 -9.36 -15.89
N PRO A 126 2.50 -8.91 -15.72
CA PRO A 126 1.82 -7.81 -16.41
C PRO A 126 2.55 -6.46 -16.27
N PHE A 127 2.39 -5.56 -17.25
CA PHE A 127 2.96 -4.21 -17.15
C PHE A 127 2.30 -3.45 -15.99
N LYS A 128 3.02 -2.54 -15.33
CA LYS A 128 2.40 -1.71 -14.28
C LYS A 128 1.82 -0.44 -14.88
N VAL A 129 0.65 -0.06 -14.40
CA VAL A 129 0.05 1.24 -14.76
C VAL A 129 0.97 2.37 -14.32
N GLY A 130 1.27 3.28 -15.26
CA GLY A 130 2.17 4.42 -15.05
C GLY A 130 3.65 4.15 -15.34
N GLU A 131 4.04 2.89 -15.61
CA GLU A 131 5.38 2.55 -16.10
C GLU A 131 5.38 2.40 -17.64
N THR A 132 6.51 2.70 -18.29
CA THR A 132 6.71 2.48 -19.72
C THR A 132 6.72 0.98 -20.04
N ALA A 133 5.87 0.55 -20.96
CA ALA A 133 5.89 -0.80 -21.50
C ALA A 133 6.82 -0.88 -22.72
N TYR A 134 7.64 -1.92 -22.79
CA TYR A 134 8.55 -2.14 -23.92
C TYR A 134 8.21 -3.45 -24.62
N PHE A 135 8.12 -3.39 -25.94
CA PHE A 135 7.86 -4.53 -26.81
C PHE A 135 8.97 -4.69 -27.83
N GLU A 136 9.05 -5.87 -28.41
CA GLU A 136 9.84 -6.14 -29.60
C GLU A 136 9.02 -6.86 -30.67
N TYR A 137 9.43 -6.70 -31.92
CA TYR A 137 8.80 -7.31 -33.09
C TYR A 137 9.87 -7.58 -34.16
N THR A 138 9.56 -8.43 -35.12
CA THR A 138 10.45 -8.79 -36.24
C THR A 138 9.77 -8.43 -37.55
N ILE A 139 10.50 -7.75 -38.44
CA ILE A 139 10.12 -7.57 -39.85
C ILE A 139 11.06 -8.44 -40.69
N ALA A 140 10.52 -9.20 -41.63
CA ALA A 140 11.26 -9.94 -42.63
C ALA A 140 10.87 -9.47 -44.02
N ASN A 141 11.82 -9.35 -44.94
CA ASN A 141 11.51 -9.17 -46.36
C ASN A 141 11.67 -10.52 -47.08
N HIS A 142 10.58 -11.19 -47.41
CA HIS A 142 10.56 -12.46 -48.14
C HIS A 142 10.54 -12.28 -49.68
N GLY A 143 10.50 -11.03 -50.14
CA GLY A 143 10.47 -10.68 -51.55
C GLY A 143 11.85 -10.82 -52.19
N GLY A 144 11.91 -10.74 -53.52
CA GLY A 144 13.17 -10.88 -54.24
C GLY A 144 13.93 -9.57 -54.45
N THR A 145 13.41 -8.44 -53.97
CA THR A 145 14.10 -7.13 -54.01
C THR A 145 14.09 -6.43 -52.66
N SER A 146 15.05 -5.51 -52.46
CA SER A 146 15.11 -4.67 -51.26
C SER A 146 14.02 -3.61 -51.31
N THR A 147 13.53 -3.15 -50.15
CA THR A 147 12.60 -2.01 -50.13
C THR A 147 13.24 -0.79 -50.79
N PRO A 148 12.52 -0.05 -51.64
CA PRO A 148 13.09 1.05 -52.43
C PRO A 148 13.44 2.29 -51.60
N TRP A 149 12.86 2.41 -50.39
CA TRP A 149 13.14 3.46 -49.41
C TRP A 149 12.96 2.91 -47.98
N ASN A 150 13.14 3.79 -47.00
CA ASN A 150 12.99 3.45 -45.59
C ASN A 150 11.58 2.91 -45.30
N THR A 151 11.51 1.71 -44.72
CA THR A 151 10.28 1.11 -44.22
C THR A 151 9.83 1.84 -42.97
N LYS A 152 8.53 2.18 -42.92
CA LYS A 152 7.85 2.72 -41.76
C LYS A 152 7.09 1.59 -41.05
N VAL A 153 7.01 1.65 -39.73
CA VAL A 153 6.16 0.77 -38.92
C VAL A 153 5.19 1.62 -38.13
N GLY A 154 3.89 1.41 -38.38
CA GLY A 154 2.81 2.02 -37.62
C GLY A 154 2.54 1.24 -36.34
N ILE A 155 2.35 1.97 -35.25
CA ILE A 155 2.06 1.45 -33.92
C ILE A 155 0.63 1.81 -33.57
N TYR A 156 -0.15 0.83 -33.16
CA TYR A 156 -1.56 0.97 -32.85
C TYR A 156 -1.83 0.47 -31.43
N TYR A 157 -2.59 1.28 -30.69
CA TYR A 157 -3.17 0.93 -29.40
C TYR A 157 -4.68 0.79 -29.59
N ASN A 158 -5.19 -0.42 -29.39
CA ASN A 158 -6.50 -0.85 -29.86
C ASN A 158 -6.65 -0.49 -31.35
N THR A 159 -7.63 0.35 -31.68
CA THR A 159 -7.88 0.81 -33.06
C THR A 159 -7.17 2.13 -33.42
N ILE A 160 -6.47 2.76 -32.48
CA ILE A 160 -5.91 4.10 -32.63
C ILE A 160 -4.44 4.01 -33.05
N HIS A 161 -4.08 4.68 -34.14
CA HIS A 161 -2.68 4.88 -34.54
C HIS A 161 -2.01 5.87 -33.58
N VAL A 162 -1.04 5.40 -32.79
CA VAL A 162 -0.37 6.19 -31.74
C VAL A 162 1.00 6.71 -32.14
N GLY A 163 1.59 6.16 -33.20
CA GLY A 163 2.88 6.64 -33.69
C GLY A 163 3.45 5.80 -34.83
N THR A 164 4.51 6.32 -35.44
CA THR A 164 5.23 5.65 -36.52
C THR A 164 6.72 5.71 -36.25
N ILE A 165 7.41 4.59 -36.48
CA ILE A 165 8.87 4.51 -36.43
C ILE A 165 9.44 4.19 -37.81
N THR A 166 10.64 4.67 -38.10
CA THR A 166 11.34 4.43 -39.37
C THR A 166 12.52 3.49 -39.12
N VAL A 167 12.56 2.35 -39.80
CA VAL A 167 13.57 1.29 -39.56
C VAL A 167 14.68 1.22 -40.62
N GLY A 168 14.52 1.94 -41.73
CA GLY A 168 15.46 1.93 -42.87
C GLY A 168 15.03 0.97 -43.97
N THR A 169 15.88 0.75 -44.97
CA THR A 169 15.62 -0.21 -46.06
C THR A 169 15.85 -1.64 -45.59
N ILE A 170 14.98 -2.58 -45.98
CA ILE A 170 15.12 -4.01 -45.64
C ILE A 170 15.47 -4.80 -46.89
N GLN A 171 16.64 -5.42 -46.89
CA GLN A 171 17.14 -6.21 -48.01
C GLN A 171 16.34 -7.51 -48.20
N ALA A 172 16.25 -7.97 -49.45
CA ALA A 172 15.63 -9.26 -49.79
C ALA A 172 16.24 -10.40 -48.96
N GLY A 173 15.41 -11.18 -48.27
CA GLY A 173 15.79 -12.28 -47.40
C GLY A 173 16.30 -11.89 -46.00
N TYR A 174 16.40 -10.60 -45.67
CA TYR A 174 16.87 -10.13 -44.36
C TYR A 174 15.73 -9.89 -43.39
N THR A 175 16.07 -9.97 -42.10
CA THR A 175 15.17 -9.63 -41.00
C THR A 175 15.71 -8.45 -40.19
N TYR A 176 14.80 -7.68 -39.61
CA TYR A 176 15.07 -6.59 -38.69
C TYR A 176 14.24 -6.79 -37.42
N THR A 177 14.89 -6.72 -36.26
CA THR A 177 14.19 -6.72 -34.96
C THR A 177 14.08 -5.29 -34.45
N GLY A 178 12.85 -4.81 -34.33
CA GLY A 178 12.52 -3.49 -33.82
C GLY A 178 11.99 -3.54 -32.39
N GLY A 179 12.03 -2.39 -31.72
CA GLY A 179 11.44 -2.21 -30.40
C GLY A 179 10.51 -1.01 -30.37
N ILE A 180 9.43 -1.11 -29.60
CA ILE A 180 8.52 0.01 -29.33
C ILE A 180 8.37 0.21 -27.82
N SER A 181 8.11 1.45 -27.42
CA SER A 181 7.79 1.83 -26.05
C SER A 181 6.44 2.53 -26.00
N LEU A 182 5.58 2.15 -25.06
CA LEU A 182 4.27 2.75 -24.84
C LEU A 182 4.17 3.27 -23.40
N ASP A 183 3.73 4.52 -23.26
CA ASP A 183 3.54 5.21 -21.99
C ASP A 183 2.07 5.54 -21.76
N GLY A 184 1.66 5.63 -20.49
CA GLY A 184 0.34 6.13 -20.11
C GLY A 184 -0.83 5.21 -20.46
N ILE A 185 -0.59 3.91 -20.66
CA ILE A 185 -1.65 2.94 -20.90
C ILE A 185 -2.42 2.66 -19.59
N PRO A 186 -3.76 2.80 -19.58
CA PRO A 186 -4.57 2.57 -18.39
C PRO A 186 -4.64 1.09 -18.00
N GLU A 187 -5.10 0.81 -16.78
CA GLU A 187 -5.33 -0.56 -16.31
C GLU A 187 -6.24 -1.35 -17.26
N GLY A 188 -5.93 -2.63 -17.46
CA GLY A 188 -6.71 -3.55 -18.29
C GLY A 188 -5.88 -4.26 -19.35
N THR A 189 -6.56 -5.09 -20.14
CA THR A 189 -5.98 -5.78 -21.29
C THR A 189 -6.30 -5.00 -22.56
N HIS A 190 -5.28 -4.67 -23.34
CA HIS A 190 -5.39 -3.85 -24.56
C HIS A 190 -4.73 -4.55 -25.75
N GLU A 191 -5.30 -4.38 -26.95
CA GLU A 191 -4.69 -4.87 -28.18
C GLU A 191 -3.57 -3.92 -28.60
N ILE A 192 -2.35 -4.42 -28.79
CA ILE A 192 -1.26 -3.69 -29.42
C ILE A 192 -1.03 -4.31 -30.78
N LYS A 193 -0.94 -3.47 -31.82
CA LYS A 193 -0.67 -3.90 -33.18
C LYS A 193 0.48 -3.11 -33.77
N VAL A 194 1.34 -3.80 -34.52
CA VAL A 194 2.36 -3.21 -35.37
C VAL A 194 2.05 -3.54 -36.83
N LYS A 195 2.21 -2.55 -37.72
CA LYS A 195 2.01 -2.73 -39.16
C LYS A 195 3.20 -2.18 -39.94
N ALA A 196 3.87 -3.03 -40.71
CA ALA A 196 4.86 -2.61 -41.69
C ALA A 196 4.16 -1.88 -42.84
N ASP A 197 4.78 -0.81 -43.32
CA ASP A 197 4.23 0.09 -44.34
C ASP A 197 2.76 0.47 -44.11
N PRO A 198 2.43 1.14 -42.98
CA PRO A 198 1.04 1.42 -42.61
C PRO A 198 0.31 2.35 -43.60
N PHE A 199 1.06 3.06 -44.46
CA PHE A 199 0.55 4.00 -45.46
C PHE A 199 0.53 3.42 -46.88
N ASN A 200 0.92 2.15 -47.05
CA ASN A 200 0.95 1.46 -48.34
C ASN A 200 1.79 2.20 -49.40
N GLU A 201 2.93 2.77 -48.97
CA GLU A 201 3.85 3.52 -49.81
C GLU A 201 4.75 2.59 -50.63
N ILE A 202 5.11 1.42 -50.12
CA ILE A 202 5.93 0.39 -50.76
C ILE A 202 4.99 -0.61 -51.43
N SER A 203 5.17 -0.88 -52.72
CA SER A 203 4.39 -1.94 -53.39
C SER A 203 5.02 -3.30 -53.13
N GLU A 204 4.22 -4.23 -52.61
CA GLU A 204 4.69 -5.53 -52.16
C GLU A 204 4.10 -6.68 -52.99
N SER A 205 4.72 -7.86 -52.96
CA SER A 205 4.11 -9.05 -53.56
C SER A 205 3.02 -9.68 -52.69
N ASN A 206 2.95 -9.32 -51.41
CA ASN A 206 1.88 -9.70 -50.49
C ASN A 206 1.67 -8.54 -49.50
N GLU A 207 0.44 -8.01 -49.44
CA GLU A 207 0.08 -6.89 -48.54
C GLU A 207 -0.65 -7.38 -47.28
N ASN A 208 -0.94 -8.68 -47.20
CA ASN A 208 -1.81 -9.26 -46.17
C ASN A 208 -1.03 -9.80 -44.95
N ASN A 209 0.30 -9.81 -45.00
CA ASN A 209 1.19 -10.34 -43.96
C ASN A 209 1.99 -9.24 -43.26
N ASN A 210 1.61 -7.97 -43.46
CA ASN A 210 2.33 -6.80 -42.97
C ASN A 210 1.92 -6.40 -41.55
N GLU A 211 1.03 -7.14 -40.88
CA GLU A 211 0.58 -6.83 -39.51
C GLU A 211 0.72 -8.01 -38.53
N ASP A 212 1.05 -7.66 -37.28
CA ASP A 212 1.06 -8.58 -36.13
C ASP A 212 0.48 -7.85 -34.91
N LYS A 213 -0.24 -8.59 -34.07
CA LYS A 213 -1.00 -8.02 -32.96
C LYS A 213 -1.11 -8.98 -31.78
N GLY A 214 -1.17 -8.42 -30.58
CA GLY A 214 -1.29 -9.16 -29.33
C GLY A 214 -2.10 -8.41 -28.28
N ASN A 215 -2.66 -9.14 -27.32
CA ASN A 215 -3.35 -8.57 -26.17
C ASN A 215 -2.43 -8.55 -24.96
N PHE A 216 -2.19 -7.38 -24.40
CA PHE A 216 -1.24 -7.16 -23.30
C PHE A 216 -1.92 -6.50 -22.12
N THR A 217 -1.54 -6.89 -20.91
CA THR A 217 -2.22 -6.46 -19.67
C THR A 217 -1.37 -5.46 -18.89
N TRP A 218 -2.01 -4.35 -18.51
CA TRP A 218 -1.52 -3.40 -17.51
C TRP A 218 -2.30 -3.61 -16.21
N GLN A 219 -1.56 -3.87 -15.14
CA GLN A 219 -2.11 -4.09 -13.80
C GLN A 219 -1.76 -2.91 -12.90
N GLY A 220 -2.77 -2.32 -12.27
CA GLY A 220 -2.56 -1.33 -11.23
C GLY A 220 -2.01 -2.00 -9.97
N VAL A 221 -1.20 -1.28 -9.19
CA VAL A 221 -0.73 -1.75 -7.88
C VAL A 221 -1.32 -0.88 -6.77
N PRO A 222 -1.78 -1.46 -5.65
CA PRO A 222 -2.22 -0.67 -4.51
C PRO A 222 -1.03 0.02 -3.82
N ASP A 223 -1.32 1.16 -3.18
CA ASP A 223 -0.43 1.89 -2.25
C ASP A 223 -1.28 2.30 -1.04
N LEU A 224 -1.13 1.62 0.09
CA LEU A 224 -1.97 1.76 1.27
C LEU A 224 -1.31 2.68 2.30
N ASN A 225 -1.86 3.87 2.45
CA ASN A 225 -1.39 4.84 3.44
C ASN A 225 -2.28 4.82 4.69
N VAL A 226 -1.71 4.62 5.87
CA VAL A 226 -2.41 4.88 7.14
C VAL A 226 -2.38 6.38 7.42
N SER A 227 -3.31 7.11 6.80
CA SER A 227 -3.34 8.57 6.79
C SER A 227 -3.65 9.17 8.17
N SER A 228 -4.41 8.48 9.04
CA SER A 228 -4.75 8.96 10.38
C SER A 228 -4.84 7.82 11.40
N PHE A 229 -4.38 8.08 12.63
CA PHE A 229 -4.62 7.22 13.80
C PHE A 229 -4.63 8.07 15.08
N LYS A 230 -5.78 8.13 15.75
CA LYS A 230 -6.01 9.01 16.91
C LYS A 230 -7.17 8.55 17.78
N THR A 231 -7.36 9.19 18.92
CA THR A 231 -8.57 9.05 19.73
C THR A 231 -9.74 9.76 19.05
N VAL A 232 -10.95 9.22 19.21
CA VAL A 232 -12.18 9.82 18.64
C VAL A 232 -12.41 11.24 19.16
N SER A 233 -12.17 11.46 20.44
CA SER A 233 -12.31 12.78 21.09
C SER A 233 -11.18 13.75 20.76
N ASN A 234 -10.09 13.28 20.15
CA ASN A 234 -8.79 13.97 20.07
C ASN A 234 -8.15 14.29 21.44
N ALA A 235 -8.73 13.83 22.54
CA ALA A 235 -8.12 13.94 23.87
C ALA A 235 -6.91 13.00 23.98
N ARG A 236 -5.94 13.37 24.82
CA ARG A 236 -4.72 12.59 25.05
C ARG A 236 -4.63 11.98 26.44
N ASP A 237 -5.40 12.50 27.39
CA ASP A 237 -5.38 12.06 28.78
C ASP A 237 -6.72 11.43 29.13
N PHE A 238 -6.69 10.25 29.76
CA PHE A 238 -7.86 9.44 30.09
C PHE A 238 -7.68 8.79 31.47
N GLU A 239 -8.75 8.37 32.12
CA GLU A 239 -8.66 7.65 33.40
C GLU A 239 -8.57 6.13 33.20
N ILE A 240 -7.90 5.45 34.13
CA ILE A 240 -7.90 3.98 34.19
C ILE A 240 -9.32 3.40 34.20
N GLU A 241 -9.45 2.17 33.69
CA GLU A 241 -10.71 1.41 33.62
C GLU A 241 -11.84 2.10 32.83
N LYS A 242 -11.57 3.24 32.17
CA LYS A 242 -12.44 3.85 31.19
C LYS A 242 -12.06 3.40 29.79
N GLY A 243 -13.09 3.19 28.96
CA GLY A 243 -12.88 2.91 27.54
C GLY A 243 -12.35 4.14 26.82
N VAL A 244 -11.29 3.96 26.05
CA VAL A 244 -10.71 4.95 25.16
C VAL A 244 -11.01 4.54 23.73
N ASP A 245 -11.81 5.35 23.04
CA ASP A 245 -12.20 5.09 21.65
C ASP A 245 -11.15 5.64 20.69
N PHE A 246 -10.67 4.77 19.81
CA PHE A 246 -9.73 5.09 18.75
C PHE A 246 -10.40 5.02 17.38
N ILE A 247 -9.87 5.82 16.46
CA ILE A 247 -10.23 5.82 15.05
C ILE A 247 -8.97 5.90 14.19
N PHE A 248 -8.97 5.14 13.10
CA PHE A 248 -7.93 5.20 12.08
C PHE A 248 -8.55 5.30 10.69
N THR A 249 -7.76 5.83 9.76
CA THR A 249 -8.10 5.98 8.34
C THR A 249 -6.98 5.41 7.49
N ILE A 250 -7.37 4.64 6.47
CA ILE A 250 -6.46 4.06 5.47
C ILE A 250 -6.92 4.54 4.11
N SER A 251 -6.03 5.13 3.32
CA SER A 251 -6.25 5.49 1.91
C SER A 251 -5.56 4.47 1.01
N ASN A 252 -6.13 4.21 -0.17
CA ASN A 252 -5.40 3.61 -1.29
C ASN A 252 -4.99 4.72 -2.27
N GLU A 253 -3.72 5.06 -2.32
CA GLU A 253 -3.11 6.12 -3.13
C GLU A 253 -2.37 5.57 -4.37
N GLY A 254 -2.53 4.27 -4.63
CA GLY A 254 -1.84 3.57 -5.71
C GLY A 254 -2.48 3.79 -7.08
N THR A 255 -2.16 2.91 -8.01
CA THR A 255 -2.77 2.89 -9.36
C THR A 255 -3.76 1.75 -9.55
N GLY A 256 -3.88 0.85 -8.57
CA GLY A 256 -4.78 -0.30 -8.61
C GLY A 256 -5.51 -0.56 -7.30
N ARG A 257 -6.54 -1.38 -7.38
CA ARG A 257 -7.36 -1.80 -6.24
C ARG A 257 -6.58 -2.71 -5.28
N ALA A 258 -6.68 -2.47 -3.98
CA ALA A 258 -6.25 -3.41 -2.96
C ALA A 258 -7.33 -4.49 -2.78
N ASN A 259 -7.15 -5.66 -3.40
CA ASN A 259 -8.17 -6.71 -3.36
C ASN A 259 -8.13 -7.54 -2.09
N GLY A 260 -9.30 -8.04 -1.71
CA GLY A 260 -9.48 -8.95 -0.59
C GLY A 260 -9.52 -8.25 0.76
N SER A 261 -9.33 -9.06 1.82
CA SER A 261 -9.29 -8.60 3.19
C SER A 261 -7.91 -8.02 3.50
N ILE A 262 -7.84 -6.71 3.76
CA ILE A 262 -6.60 -5.99 4.06
C ILE A 262 -6.35 -6.11 5.57
N PRO A 263 -5.27 -6.81 6.01
CA PRO A 263 -5.05 -7.06 7.43
C PRO A 263 -4.53 -5.81 8.15
N ILE A 264 -5.08 -5.55 9.33
CA ILE A 264 -4.73 -4.41 10.19
C ILE A 264 -4.18 -4.94 11.50
N HIS A 265 -2.93 -4.62 11.82
CA HIS A 265 -2.26 -5.05 13.05
C HIS A 265 -2.18 -3.88 14.03
N LEU A 266 -2.70 -4.07 15.25
CA LEU A 266 -2.59 -3.12 16.35
C LEU A 266 -1.43 -3.53 17.26
N HIS A 267 -0.54 -2.58 17.49
CA HIS A 267 0.62 -2.73 18.34
C HIS A 267 0.52 -1.85 19.59
N LEU A 268 0.97 -2.37 20.73
CA LEU A 268 1.16 -1.65 21.98
C LEU A 268 2.61 -1.81 22.43
N PHE A 269 3.34 -0.69 22.57
CA PHE A 269 4.79 -0.68 22.81
C PHE A 269 5.56 -1.58 21.83
N GLY A 270 5.16 -1.57 20.55
CA GLY A 270 5.74 -2.40 19.49
C GLY A 270 5.27 -3.87 19.47
N THR A 271 4.68 -4.37 20.56
CA THR A 271 4.11 -5.73 20.60
C THR A 271 2.74 -5.76 19.94
N GLU A 272 2.52 -6.70 19.02
CA GLU A 272 1.19 -6.92 18.42
C GLU A 272 0.22 -7.43 19.48
N ILE A 273 -0.93 -6.76 19.63
CA ILE A 273 -1.95 -7.10 20.64
C ILE A 273 -3.28 -7.50 20.03
N TYR A 274 -3.51 -7.17 18.76
CA TYR A 274 -4.76 -7.46 18.08
C TYR A 274 -4.59 -7.39 16.56
N THR A 275 -5.37 -8.19 15.84
CA THR A 275 -5.41 -8.18 14.37
C THR A 275 -6.86 -8.12 13.91
N SER A 276 -7.13 -7.23 12.96
CA SER A 276 -8.42 -7.07 12.28
C SER A 276 -8.22 -7.05 10.78
N SER A 277 -9.26 -6.74 10.04
CA SER A 277 -9.15 -6.42 8.62
C SER A 277 -10.18 -5.39 8.18
N ILE A 278 -9.88 -4.70 7.09
CA ILE A 278 -10.87 -3.97 6.31
C ILE A 278 -11.12 -4.70 4.98
N PRO A 279 -12.29 -4.53 4.34
CA PRO A 279 -12.54 -5.06 3.00
C PRO A 279 -11.60 -4.47 1.95
N SER A 280 -11.76 -4.91 0.71
CA SER A 280 -11.04 -4.37 -0.44
C SER A 280 -11.19 -2.86 -0.53
N LEU A 281 -10.13 -2.17 -0.97
CA LEU A 281 -10.12 -0.71 -1.08
C LEU A 281 -9.73 -0.28 -2.49
N ASP A 282 -10.66 0.38 -3.17
CA ASP A 282 -10.47 0.91 -4.52
C ASP A 282 -9.50 2.10 -4.51
N VAL A 283 -8.87 2.36 -5.65
CA VAL A 283 -7.94 3.47 -5.81
C VAL A 283 -8.61 4.82 -5.52
N GLY A 284 -7.95 5.68 -4.75
CA GLY A 284 -8.45 6.99 -4.32
C GLY A 284 -9.46 6.94 -3.17
N TYR A 285 -9.86 5.75 -2.70
CA TYR A 285 -10.82 5.62 -1.59
C TYR A 285 -10.13 5.53 -0.24
N THR A 286 -10.91 5.84 0.81
CA THR A 286 -10.50 5.66 2.20
C THR A 286 -11.43 4.69 2.94
N ALA A 287 -10.86 3.88 3.83
CA ALA A 287 -11.60 3.11 4.83
C ALA A 287 -11.32 3.65 6.23
N THR A 288 -12.34 3.64 7.09
CA THR A 288 -12.19 4.02 8.51
C THR A 288 -12.50 2.84 9.41
N GLY A 289 -11.70 2.67 10.45
CA GLY A 289 -11.91 1.66 11.48
C GLY A 289 -11.91 2.27 12.87
N ARG A 290 -12.66 1.67 13.79
CA ARG A 290 -12.78 2.11 15.18
C ARG A 290 -12.65 0.92 16.11
N PHE A 291 -12.05 1.17 17.27
CA PHE A 291 -11.96 0.19 18.35
C PHE A 291 -11.84 0.91 19.70
N THR A 292 -12.19 0.22 20.77
CA THR A 292 -12.09 0.73 22.14
C THR A 292 -11.07 -0.09 22.91
N LEU A 293 -10.23 0.58 23.71
CA LEU A 293 -9.32 -0.08 24.67
C LEU A 293 -9.61 0.40 26.08
N THR A 294 -9.50 -0.51 27.05
CA THR A 294 -9.54 -0.18 28.48
C THR A 294 -8.17 -0.48 29.09
N PHE A 295 -7.67 0.46 29.89
CA PHE A 295 -6.35 0.37 30.53
C PHE A 295 -6.49 0.16 32.02
N ALA A 296 -5.92 -0.93 32.53
CA ALA A 296 -6.02 -1.30 33.95
C ALA A 296 -5.03 -0.57 34.85
N GLU A 297 -4.02 0.08 34.27
CA GLU A 297 -3.00 0.81 35.02
C GLU A 297 -2.76 2.17 34.36
N GLY A 298 -2.41 3.16 35.19
CA GLY A 298 -1.96 4.45 34.69
C GLY A 298 -0.59 4.33 34.02
N GLY A 299 -0.33 5.19 33.04
CA GLY A 299 0.92 5.18 32.29
C GLY A 299 0.80 5.87 30.93
N TYR A 300 1.94 5.99 30.25
CA TYR A 300 1.99 6.51 28.89
C TYR A 300 2.04 5.33 27.91
N TYR A 301 1.05 5.24 27.02
CA TYR A 301 0.87 4.10 26.12
C TYR A 301 1.08 4.53 24.68
N SER A 302 2.13 3.97 24.04
CA SER A 302 2.38 4.14 22.60
C SER A 302 1.69 3.03 21.83
N LEU A 303 0.83 3.40 20.89
CA LEU A 303 0.12 2.50 20.00
C LEU A 303 0.57 2.69 18.56
N ALA A 304 0.41 1.65 17.75
CA ALA A 304 0.57 1.74 16.30
C ALA A 304 -0.45 0.89 15.56
N ILE A 305 -0.89 1.38 14.40
CA ILE A 305 -1.66 0.62 13.42
C ILE A 305 -0.75 0.36 12.22
N HIS A 306 -0.66 -0.89 11.81
CA HIS A 306 0.11 -1.32 10.65
C HIS A 306 -0.83 -2.03 9.66
N ALA A 307 -1.11 -1.39 8.53
CA ALA A 307 -1.92 -1.95 7.46
C ALA A 307 -1.07 -2.86 6.55
N ASN A 308 -1.60 -4.00 6.12
CA ASN A 308 -0.93 -4.89 5.16
C ASN A 308 0.55 -5.22 5.52
N LYS A 309 0.86 -5.35 6.82
CA LYS A 309 2.23 -5.50 7.35
C LYS A 309 3.06 -6.59 6.66
N ASN A 310 2.42 -7.71 6.31
CA ASN A 310 3.08 -8.85 5.68
C ASN A 310 3.05 -8.80 4.14
N ASN A 311 2.64 -7.66 3.58
CA ASN A 311 2.37 -7.45 2.15
C ASN A 311 1.59 -8.62 1.54
N SER A 312 0.47 -9.00 2.14
CA SER A 312 -0.27 -10.23 1.80
C SER A 312 -1.31 -10.02 0.71
N ILE A 313 -1.77 -8.79 0.46
CA ILE A 313 -2.75 -8.48 -0.58
C ILE A 313 -2.20 -8.75 -2.00
N VAL A 314 -3.11 -8.83 -2.98
CA VAL A 314 -2.80 -9.02 -4.41
C VAL A 314 -3.63 -8.04 -5.26
N PRO A 315 -3.03 -7.30 -6.21
CA PRO A 315 -1.60 -7.21 -6.53
C PRO A 315 -0.78 -6.75 -5.32
N LYS A 316 0.51 -7.13 -5.29
CA LYS A 316 1.39 -6.76 -4.17
C LYS A 316 1.59 -5.26 -4.16
N GLU A 317 1.51 -4.69 -2.96
CA GLU A 317 1.86 -3.31 -2.74
C GLU A 317 3.38 -3.16 -2.85
N THR A 318 3.82 -2.03 -3.41
CA THR A 318 5.24 -1.78 -3.68
C THR A 318 5.86 -0.78 -2.71
N ASN A 319 5.06 0.14 -2.17
CA ASN A 319 5.45 1.08 -1.14
C ASN A 319 4.84 0.64 0.19
N LEU A 320 5.66 0.16 1.14
CA LEU A 320 5.18 -0.27 2.47
C LEU A 320 5.50 0.75 3.57
N THR A 321 6.06 1.91 3.20
CA THR A 321 6.65 2.86 4.17
C THR A 321 5.62 3.76 4.84
N ASN A 322 4.46 3.92 4.23
CA ASN A 322 3.31 4.71 4.67
C ASN A 322 2.22 3.85 5.35
N ASN A 323 2.46 2.55 5.52
CA ASN A 323 1.50 1.60 6.07
C ASN A 323 1.47 1.57 7.60
N LEU A 324 2.36 2.31 8.26
CA LEU A 324 2.50 2.35 9.72
C LEU A 324 2.21 3.76 10.24
N LYS A 325 1.27 3.87 11.19
CA LYS A 325 1.01 5.11 11.92
C LYS A 325 1.00 4.86 13.42
N THR A 326 1.57 5.79 14.16
CA THR A 326 1.63 5.73 15.63
C THR A 326 0.75 6.80 16.26
N THR A 327 0.30 6.52 17.48
CA THR A 327 -0.38 7.49 18.35
C THR A 327 -0.05 7.16 19.80
N ALA A 328 -0.36 8.06 20.73
CA ALA A 328 -0.13 7.80 22.14
C ALA A 328 -1.18 8.47 23.03
N VAL A 329 -1.40 7.88 24.20
CA VAL A 329 -2.30 8.39 25.23
C VAL A 329 -1.64 8.28 26.61
N SER A 330 -1.94 9.23 27.49
CA SER A 330 -1.67 9.14 28.93
C SER A 330 -2.90 8.58 29.61
N ILE A 331 -2.70 7.59 30.46
CA ILE A 331 -3.74 7.04 31.35
C ILE A 331 -3.39 7.47 32.76
N ILE A 332 -4.32 8.18 33.38
CA ILE A 332 -4.23 8.74 34.72
C ILE A 332 -4.93 7.78 35.68
N ASP A 333 -4.25 7.51 36.78
CA ASP A 333 -4.78 6.83 37.94
C ASP A 333 -5.00 7.88 39.03
N SER A 334 -6.23 8.38 39.12
CA SER A 334 -6.59 9.38 40.13
C SER A 334 -6.40 8.89 41.58
N SER A 335 -6.29 7.58 41.83
CA SER A 335 -5.96 7.04 43.15
C SER A 335 -4.50 7.28 43.56
N PHE A 336 -3.63 7.61 42.60
CA PHE A 336 -2.24 7.99 42.86
C PHE A 336 -2.10 9.40 43.45
N TYR A 337 -3.16 10.20 43.49
CA TYR A 337 -3.04 11.54 44.04
C TYR A 337 -3.09 11.55 45.56
N LYS A 338 -2.19 12.33 46.16
CA LYS A 338 -2.30 12.79 47.53
C LYS A 338 -3.55 13.68 47.65
N SER A 339 -4.13 13.72 48.85
CA SER A 339 -5.27 14.59 49.18
C SER A 339 -5.01 16.09 49.04
N CYS A 340 -3.76 16.52 48.87
CA CYS A 340 -3.41 17.92 48.65
C CYS A 340 -2.16 18.07 47.76
N GLY A 341 -2.01 19.24 47.15
CA GLY A 341 -0.82 19.63 46.40
C GLY A 341 -0.76 21.14 46.15
N TRP A 342 0.36 21.63 45.65
CA TRP A 342 0.55 23.05 45.38
C TRP A 342 -0.41 23.50 44.27
N PRO A 343 -1.15 24.62 44.44
CA PRO A 343 -2.28 24.96 43.58
C PRO A 343 -1.88 25.48 42.19
N THR A 344 -0.64 25.89 41.97
CA THR A 344 -0.17 26.43 40.69
C THR A 344 1.06 25.68 40.18
N SER A 345 1.35 25.78 38.88
CA SER A 345 2.53 25.15 38.28
C SER A 345 3.85 25.81 38.67
N VAL A 346 3.83 26.90 39.46
CA VAL A 346 5.03 27.59 39.95
C VAL A 346 5.08 27.47 41.47
N ILE A 347 6.05 26.70 41.94
CA ILE A 347 6.19 26.32 43.35
C ILE A 347 7.38 27.06 43.96
N PRO A 348 7.16 28.08 44.80
CA PRO A 348 8.23 28.86 45.41
C PRO A 348 8.90 28.08 46.53
N ILE A 349 10.22 27.99 46.52
CA ILE A 349 11.03 27.38 47.60
C ILE A 349 11.93 28.46 48.20
N ARG A 350 12.05 28.53 49.53
CA ARG A 350 13.01 29.41 50.18
C ARG A 350 14.44 28.98 49.83
N PRO A 351 15.33 29.90 49.42
CA PRO A 351 16.74 29.58 49.20
C PRO A 351 17.36 28.91 50.44
N TYR A 352 18.16 27.90 50.18
CA TYR A 352 18.97 27.19 51.17
C TYR A 352 20.41 27.14 50.68
N SER A 353 21.35 26.98 51.62
CA SER A 353 22.79 26.98 51.35
C SER A 353 23.48 25.89 52.15
N TYR A 354 24.09 24.94 51.44
CA TYR A 354 24.88 23.84 52.00
C TYR A 354 26.23 23.73 51.30
N ASN A 355 27.10 22.83 51.78
CA ASN A 355 28.32 22.47 51.06
C ASN A 355 27.99 21.76 49.73
N SER A 356 28.97 21.65 48.83
CA SER A 356 28.77 21.09 47.48
C SER A 356 28.31 19.64 47.46
N THR A 357 28.60 18.86 48.51
CA THR A 357 28.13 17.46 48.64
C THR A 357 26.61 17.37 48.71
N TRP A 358 25.96 18.36 49.34
CA TRP A 358 24.50 18.43 49.47
C TRP A 358 23.86 19.39 48.46
N GLN A 359 24.45 20.56 48.26
CA GLN A 359 23.90 21.62 47.42
C GLN A 359 23.70 21.15 45.97
N THR A 360 24.71 20.50 45.38
CA THR A 360 24.70 20.05 43.98
C THR A 360 23.58 19.04 43.68
N PRO A 361 23.46 17.89 44.40
CA PRO A 361 22.37 16.96 44.14
C PRO A 361 21.00 17.54 44.49
N MET A 362 20.90 18.45 45.47
CA MET A 362 19.64 19.09 45.81
C MET A 362 19.14 20.04 44.70
N ASP A 363 20.04 20.87 44.15
CA ASP A 363 19.71 21.74 43.02
C ASP A 363 19.40 20.92 41.76
N THR A 364 20.09 19.80 41.57
CA THR A 364 19.80 18.87 40.46
C THR A 364 18.40 18.25 40.60
N ALA A 365 17.96 17.92 41.82
CA ALA A 365 16.61 17.39 42.06
C ALA A 365 15.52 18.39 41.65
N ILE A 366 15.69 19.68 41.99
CA ILE A 366 14.83 20.78 41.52
C ILE A 366 14.85 20.84 39.99
N SER A 367 16.03 20.79 39.38
CA SER A 367 16.19 20.85 37.94
C SER A 367 15.51 19.70 37.20
N ASN A 368 15.48 18.49 37.77
CA ASN A 368 14.80 17.35 37.14
C ASN A 368 13.31 17.65 36.97
N TRP A 369 12.62 18.06 38.04
CA TRP A 369 11.22 18.45 37.94
C TRP A 369 10.96 19.60 36.97
N ASN A 370 11.84 20.60 36.93
CA ASN A 370 11.70 21.75 36.03
C ASN A 370 11.90 21.40 34.55
N ASN A 371 12.72 20.37 34.24
CA ASN A 371 13.11 20.04 32.88
C ASN A 371 12.44 18.76 32.33
N ASP A 372 11.86 17.91 33.16
CA ASP A 372 11.33 16.58 32.77
C ASP A 372 9.91 16.65 32.18
N GLU A 373 9.63 17.69 31.38
CA GLU A 373 8.34 17.94 30.72
C GLU A 373 7.11 18.01 31.64
N ALA A 374 7.27 17.97 32.97
CA ALA A 374 6.17 17.97 33.94
C ALA A 374 5.37 19.28 33.95
N LYS A 375 5.83 20.31 33.20
CA LYS A 375 5.23 21.64 33.06
C LYS A 375 5.06 22.39 34.39
N ILE A 376 5.91 22.08 35.36
CA ILE A 376 6.01 22.79 36.62
C ILE A 376 7.35 23.51 36.74
N THR A 377 7.45 24.44 37.68
CA THR A 377 8.68 25.15 37.99
C THR A 377 8.79 25.35 39.48
N PHE A 378 9.75 24.68 40.10
CA PHE A 378 10.27 25.03 41.40
C PHE A 378 11.26 26.20 41.25
N ASN A 379 10.96 27.34 41.88
CA ASN A 379 11.81 28.53 41.83
C ASN A 379 12.21 28.99 43.24
N LYS A 380 13.46 29.47 43.38
CA LYS A 380 13.95 29.97 44.67
C LYS A 380 13.44 31.40 44.92
N VAL A 381 12.73 31.63 46.02
CA VAL A 381 12.11 32.91 46.40
C VAL A 381 12.43 33.23 47.87
N SER A 382 13.16 34.31 48.13
CA SER A 382 13.73 34.63 49.46
C SER A 382 12.71 34.70 50.61
N LEU A 383 11.48 35.13 50.33
CA LEU A 383 10.40 35.26 51.32
C LEU A 383 9.39 34.09 51.27
N SER A 384 9.67 33.01 50.54
CA SER A 384 8.78 31.84 50.53
C SER A 384 8.72 31.21 51.92
N ASP A 385 7.53 30.77 52.35
CA ASP A 385 7.37 29.99 53.58
C ASP A 385 7.70 28.50 53.41
N ASN A 386 7.93 28.07 52.17
CA ASN A 386 8.28 26.69 51.85
C ASN A 386 9.79 26.47 52.07
N THR A 387 10.15 25.60 53.01
CA THR A 387 11.55 25.42 53.43
C THR A 387 12.08 24.04 53.08
N VAL A 388 13.39 23.95 52.88
CA VAL A 388 14.10 22.68 52.67
C VAL A 388 15.31 22.68 53.61
N ALA A 389 15.48 21.59 54.37
CA ALA A 389 16.56 21.45 55.32
C ALA A 389 17.21 20.06 55.26
N ALA A 390 18.53 20.00 55.11
CA ALA A 390 19.33 18.80 55.34
C ALA A 390 19.92 18.82 56.77
N GLY A 391 19.70 17.76 57.54
CA GLY A 391 20.13 17.67 58.93
C GLY A 391 20.03 16.26 59.50
N GLN A 392 20.49 16.07 60.74
CA GLN A 392 20.34 14.80 61.45
C GLN A 392 19.02 14.80 62.20
N TYR A 393 18.18 13.78 61.97
CA TYR A 393 16.90 13.64 62.65
C TYR A 393 16.75 12.24 63.27
N ASP A 394 15.95 12.18 64.33
CA ASP A 394 15.77 10.96 65.15
C ASP A 394 14.86 9.91 64.51
N TYR A 395 14.14 10.27 63.43
CA TYR A 395 13.32 9.32 62.68
C TYR A 395 14.14 8.54 61.63
N ASP A 396 13.64 7.39 61.21
CA ASP A 396 14.37 6.49 60.31
C ASP A 396 14.16 6.77 58.81
N ALA A 397 13.16 7.58 58.46
CA ALA A 397 12.94 7.98 57.07
C ALA A 397 14.12 8.79 56.51
N TYR A 398 14.46 8.56 55.23
CA TYR A 398 15.51 9.33 54.53
C TYR A 398 15.11 10.77 54.25
N GLY A 399 13.82 11.02 54.06
CA GLY A 399 13.23 12.33 53.83
C GLY A 399 11.82 12.39 54.40
N LYS A 400 11.34 13.59 54.70
CA LYS A 400 9.95 13.85 55.04
C LYS A 400 9.49 15.20 54.48
N CYS A 401 8.31 15.22 53.88
CA CYS A 401 7.61 16.43 53.48
C CYS A 401 6.45 16.74 54.46
N PHE A 402 6.65 17.73 55.32
CA PHE A 402 5.61 18.27 56.19
C PHE A 402 4.76 19.26 55.39
N SER A 403 3.44 19.12 55.46
CA SER A 403 2.51 19.87 54.62
C SER A 403 1.49 20.62 55.49
N THR A 404 1.27 21.90 55.17
CA THR A 404 0.15 22.70 55.66
C THR A 404 -0.75 23.02 54.48
N TYR A 405 -2.05 22.80 54.61
CA TYR A 405 -2.99 22.94 53.51
C TYR A 405 -4.32 23.54 53.98
N LYS A 406 -5.05 24.14 53.04
CA LYS A 406 -6.41 24.64 53.23
C LYS A 406 -7.30 24.00 52.17
N GLY A 407 -8.19 23.11 52.59
CA GLY A 407 -8.89 22.23 51.64
C GLY A 407 -7.91 21.21 51.06
N ASP A 408 -7.78 21.18 49.74
CA ASP A 408 -6.80 20.37 48.99
C ASP A 408 -5.58 21.19 48.52
N GLU A 409 -5.55 22.50 48.76
CA GLU A 409 -4.44 23.35 48.37
C GLU A 409 -3.35 23.37 49.44
N LEU A 410 -2.13 22.99 49.05
CA LEU A 410 -0.93 23.14 49.87
C LEU A 410 -0.57 24.63 49.95
N THR A 411 -0.51 25.17 51.17
CA THR A 411 -0.19 26.58 51.43
C THR A 411 1.23 26.78 51.95
N LYS A 412 1.79 25.74 52.60
CA LYS A 412 3.17 25.72 53.08
C LYS A 412 3.68 24.27 53.12
N PHE A 413 4.96 24.07 52.82
CA PHE A 413 5.64 22.81 53.11
C PHE A 413 7.03 22.99 53.72
N GLU A 414 7.47 21.97 54.44
CA GLU A 414 8.84 21.84 54.90
C GLU A 414 9.36 20.46 54.51
N ILE A 415 10.42 20.41 53.70
CA ILE A 415 11.10 19.17 53.34
C ILE A 415 12.35 19.02 54.20
N GLN A 416 12.44 17.91 54.94
CA GLN A 416 13.59 17.56 55.75
C GLN A 416 14.30 16.34 55.15
N LEU A 417 15.56 16.48 54.75
CA LEU A 417 16.43 15.38 54.29
C LEU A 417 17.31 14.90 55.45
N ASN A 418 17.17 13.62 55.82
CA ASN A 418 17.87 13.06 56.96
C ASN A 418 19.28 12.61 56.59
N SER A 419 20.25 13.46 56.88
CA SER A 419 21.65 13.21 56.60
C SER A 419 22.22 12.01 57.34
N ARG A 420 21.62 11.61 58.49
CA ARG A 420 22.05 10.43 59.25
C ARG A 420 21.80 9.16 58.44
N THR A 421 20.54 8.87 58.14
CA THR A 421 20.14 7.64 57.45
C THR A 421 20.56 7.62 55.98
N ILE A 422 20.54 8.76 55.30
CA ILE A 422 21.05 8.85 53.91
C ILE A 422 22.54 8.49 53.86
N SER A 423 23.37 9.04 54.75
CA SER A 423 24.82 8.81 54.68
C SER A 423 25.22 7.40 55.11
N GLU A 424 24.42 6.77 55.96
CA GLU A 424 24.62 5.39 56.42
C GLU A 424 24.36 4.37 55.30
N ASP A 425 23.29 4.55 54.53
CA ASP A 425 22.82 3.57 53.55
C ASP A 425 23.27 3.85 52.11
N ALA A 426 23.72 5.06 51.80
CA ALA A 426 24.07 5.43 50.44
C ALA A 426 25.40 4.79 50.00
N THR A 427 25.35 4.03 48.90
CA THR A 427 26.55 3.59 48.18
C THR A 427 27.00 4.61 47.13
N ASN A 428 26.08 5.47 46.69
CA ASN A 428 26.36 6.68 45.92
C ASN A 428 25.60 7.86 46.55
N LEU A 429 26.30 8.61 47.40
CA LEU A 429 25.71 9.68 48.22
C LEU A 429 25.00 10.75 47.37
N SER A 430 25.62 11.22 46.29
CA SER A 430 25.03 12.25 45.43
C SER A 430 23.71 11.79 44.81
N ASN A 431 23.69 10.57 44.25
CA ASN A 431 22.46 10.02 43.66
C ASN A 431 21.39 9.77 44.72
N PHE A 432 21.78 9.29 45.90
CA PHE A 432 20.85 9.01 46.98
C PHE A 432 20.18 10.29 47.49
N ILE A 433 20.95 11.36 47.74
CA ILE A 433 20.41 12.67 48.12
C ILE A 433 19.43 13.17 47.05
N GLN A 434 19.84 13.13 45.78
CA GLN A 434 19.00 13.57 44.68
C GLN A 434 17.70 12.74 44.60
N SER A 435 17.77 11.41 44.67
CA SER A 435 16.61 10.50 44.60
C SER A 435 15.61 10.72 45.74
N VAL A 436 16.11 10.96 46.96
CA VAL A 436 15.25 11.26 48.10
C VAL A 436 14.61 12.63 47.90
N PHE A 437 15.36 13.65 47.51
CA PHE A 437 14.79 14.98 47.40
C PHE A 437 13.80 15.13 46.23
N VAL A 438 14.04 14.50 45.07
CA VAL A 438 13.06 14.46 43.97
C VAL A 438 11.74 13.83 44.43
N HIS A 439 11.82 12.77 45.25
CA HIS A 439 10.65 12.12 45.83
C HIS A 439 9.88 13.04 46.79
N GLU A 440 10.57 13.68 47.73
CA GLU A 440 9.90 14.61 48.66
C GLU A 440 9.25 15.80 47.93
N LEU A 441 9.89 16.30 46.87
CA LEU A 441 9.28 17.32 46.00
C LEU A 441 7.99 16.81 45.35
N GLY A 442 7.91 15.53 44.98
CA GLY A 442 6.70 14.91 44.43
C GLY A 442 5.47 15.06 45.32
N HIS A 443 5.63 14.96 46.65
CA HIS A 443 4.53 15.17 47.59
C HIS A 443 3.98 16.59 47.59
N THR A 444 4.79 17.58 47.21
CA THR A 444 4.34 18.97 47.10
C THR A 444 3.47 19.20 45.86
N ILE A 445 3.52 18.29 44.88
CA ILE A 445 2.87 18.41 43.57
C ILE A 445 1.92 17.23 43.32
N TRP A 446 1.10 16.94 44.34
CA TRP A 446 -0.01 15.98 44.30
C TRP A 446 0.34 14.50 44.31
N LEU A 447 1.61 14.08 44.23
CA LEU A 447 1.92 12.66 44.14
C LEU A 447 1.84 11.96 45.49
N ALA A 448 1.07 10.87 45.57
CA ALA A 448 0.99 10.04 46.75
C ALA A 448 2.29 9.25 46.98
N ASP A 449 2.47 8.83 48.22
CA ASP A 449 3.61 8.00 48.59
C ASP A 449 3.38 6.53 48.23
N ASN A 450 4.42 5.89 47.72
CA ASN A 450 4.46 4.48 47.36
C ASN A 450 3.24 3.97 46.56
N PRO A 451 3.05 4.44 45.32
CA PRO A 451 1.90 4.06 44.51
C PRO A 451 1.80 2.56 44.24
N ASN A 452 0.56 2.06 44.27
CA ASN A 452 0.23 0.69 43.87
C ASN A 452 0.14 0.58 42.33
N THR A 453 1.28 0.54 41.66
CA THR A 453 1.39 0.43 40.20
C THR A 453 2.53 -0.51 39.82
N THR A 454 2.49 -1.11 38.62
CA THR A 454 3.68 -1.82 38.08
C THR A 454 4.67 -0.86 37.42
N SER A 455 4.22 0.35 37.06
CA SER A 455 5.06 1.39 36.43
C SER A 455 6.22 1.82 37.32
N SER A 456 7.37 2.16 36.72
CA SER A 456 8.46 2.78 37.47
C SER A 456 8.04 4.18 37.93
N SER A 457 8.36 4.52 39.17
CA SER A 457 7.98 5.80 39.78
C SER A 457 9.02 6.19 40.83
N ILE A 458 9.38 7.47 40.87
CA ILE A 458 10.23 8.05 41.91
C ILE A 458 9.55 8.01 43.29
N MET A 459 8.22 7.86 43.32
CA MET A 459 7.43 7.78 44.55
C MET A 459 7.48 6.40 45.22
N LYS A 460 8.04 5.37 44.56
CA LYS A 460 8.11 4.02 45.15
C LYS A 460 9.14 3.89 46.24
N TYR A 461 8.81 3.14 47.30
CA TYR A 461 9.77 2.75 48.33
C TYR A 461 10.80 1.74 47.82
N SER A 462 10.39 0.87 46.91
CA SER A 462 11.23 -0.16 46.30
C SER A 462 12.21 0.37 45.24
N ARG A 463 12.19 1.67 44.94
CA ARG A 463 13.14 2.27 43.99
C ARG A 463 14.58 2.12 44.50
N ASN A 464 15.51 1.91 43.57
CA ASN A 464 16.92 2.01 43.89
C ASN A 464 17.33 3.49 43.94
N ARG A 465 17.52 4.02 45.16
CA ARG A 465 17.88 5.42 45.40
C ARG A 465 19.27 5.80 44.91
N ASN A 466 20.17 4.82 44.75
CA ASN A 466 21.51 5.05 44.22
C ASN A 466 21.54 5.22 42.70
N THR A 467 20.44 4.95 41.97
CA THR A 467 20.40 5.03 40.50
C THR A 467 19.19 5.76 39.94
N MET A 468 18.01 5.66 40.56
CA MET A 468 16.80 6.37 40.11
C MET A 468 16.74 7.77 40.73
N THR A 469 17.22 8.77 39.99
CA THR A 469 17.41 10.13 40.51
C THR A 469 16.51 11.17 39.86
N LYS A 470 15.54 10.76 39.03
CA LYS A 470 14.62 11.63 38.29
C LYS A 470 13.17 11.12 38.40
N PRO A 471 12.16 12.00 38.29
CA PRO A 471 10.79 11.60 37.99
C PRO A 471 10.75 10.66 36.80
N GLN A 472 9.89 9.65 36.88
CA GLN A 472 9.65 8.71 35.79
C GLN A 472 8.45 9.18 34.97
N THR A 473 8.26 8.60 33.78
CA THR A 473 7.11 8.93 32.91
C THR A 473 5.77 8.83 33.65
N TYR A 474 5.61 7.84 34.53
CA TYR A 474 4.40 7.70 35.35
C TYR A 474 4.21 8.90 36.29
N ASP A 475 5.26 9.40 36.94
CA ASP A 475 5.16 10.58 37.81
C ASP A 475 4.80 11.83 36.98
N ILE A 476 5.47 12.02 35.85
CA ILE A 476 5.34 13.19 34.97
C ILE A 476 3.93 13.33 34.41
N ILE A 477 3.32 12.25 33.91
CA ILE A 477 1.97 12.32 33.32
C ILE A 477 0.92 12.68 34.38
N HIS A 478 1.06 12.19 35.61
CA HIS A 478 0.10 12.48 36.67
C HIS A 478 0.24 13.92 37.16
N VAL A 479 1.47 14.45 37.23
CA VAL A 479 1.69 15.88 37.51
C VAL A 479 1.08 16.74 36.40
N LYS A 480 1.32 16.43 35.12
CA LYS A 480 0.75 17.18 33.99
C LYS A 480 -0.78 17.14 33.94
N ALA A 481 -1.41 16.09 34.44
CA ALA A 481 -2.88 16.03 34.50
C ALA A 481 -3.48 16.91 35.62
N LYS A 482 -2.65 17.38 36.58
CA LYS A 482 -3.08 18.27 37.67
C LYS A 482 -2.91 19.76 37.37
N TYR A 483 -2.03 20.11 36.43
CA TYR A 483 -1.67 21.50 36.07
C TYR A 483 -1.95 21.77 34.60
#